data_AF-A0A847H1I7-F1
#
_entry.id   AF-A0A847H1I7-F1
#
_cell.length_a   1.000
_cell.length_b   1.000
_cell.length_c   1.000
_cell.angle_alpha   90.00
_cell.angle_beta   90.00
_cell.angle_gamma   90.00
#
_symmetry.space_group_name_H-M   'P 1'
#
loop_
_entity.id
_entity.type
_entity.pdbx_description
1 polymer ?
#
loop_
_entity_poly.entity_id
_entity_poly.type
_entity_poly.pdbx_seq_one_letter_code
_entity_poly.pdbx_strand_id
1 'polypeptide(L)'
;MTLGHALGVAFAATIIAALATHLVINLPNALQDHVAMAQRSMESGLGGYDGTLPLYSLRDDLAQAWTAIPDPATKEQIILTINGKNGVWQAMGSWDIDPLYGDRKYEWTDAGSGATAQATLTFKERVYPIAEVNYVLFGLVNRLAYDEGILPNLTSKYAMADTVHLYRSFGGGLTSMAMWKAGKSTKYETIIGKVAWARFGWEWAGDANANPPIDMPNAKANGLPYPHGPLNYNISFGQLVGDGNPDN
;
A
#
# COMPACT_ATOMS: atom_id res chain seq x y z
N MET A 1 -50.99 -16.67 -5.58
CA MET A 1 -50.61 -15.40 -4.90
C MET A 1 -49.42 -15.63 -3.94
N THR A 2 -48.43 -16.45 -4.30
CA THR A 2 -47.42 -16.98 -3.34
C THR A 2 -45.96 -16.89 -3.82
N LEU A 3 -45.69 -16.67 -5.11
CA LEU A 3 -44.30 -16.52 -5.61
C LEU A 3 -43.69 -15.12 -5.36
N GLY A 4 -44.51 -14.06 -5.38
CA GLY A 4 -44.02 -12.68 -5.21
C GLY A 4 -43.52 -12.36 -3.79
N HIS A 5 -44.09 -12.99 -2.77
CA HIS A 5 -43.67 -12.80 -1.37
C HIS A 5 -42.36 -13.53 -1.05
N ALA A 6 -42.12 -14.71 -1.61
CA ALA A 6 -40.88 -15.47 -1.39
C ALA A 6 -39.64 -14.78 -1.99
N LEU A 7 -39.77 -14.16 -3.18
CA LEU A 7 -38.71 -13.39 -3.81
C LEU A 7 -38.37 -12.09 -3.05
N GLY A 8 -39.39 -11.43 -2.49
CA GLY A 8 -39.19 -10.22 -1.68
C GLY A 8 -38.44 -10.47 -0.38
N VAL A 9 -38.73 -11.58 0.31
CA VAL A 9 -38.06 -11.95 1.58
C VAL A 9 -36.62 -12.41 1.34
N ALA A 10 -36.36 -13.16 0.27
CA ALA A 10 -35.00 -13.57 -0.09
C ALA A 10 -34.11 -12.38 -0.43
N PHE A 11 -34.62 -11.42 -1.21
CA PHE A 11 -33.88 -10.20 -1.57
C PHE A 11 -33.60 -9.30 -0.37
N ALA A 12 -34.58 -9.13 0.53
CA ALA A 12 -34.40 -8.39 1.78
C ALA A 12 -33.37 -9.05 2.71
N ALA A 13 -33.37 -10.38 2.83
CA ALA A 13 -32.40 -11.11 3.63
C ALA A 13 -30.97 -10.97 3.07
N THR A 14 -30.78 -10.99 1.75
CA THR A 14 -29.48 -10.75 1.12
C THR A 14 -28.98 -9.32 1.35
N ILE A 15 -29.86 -8.32 1.24
CA ILE A 15 -29.53 -6.92 1.52
C ILE A 15 -29.14 -6.74 2.99
N ILE A 16 -29.91 -7.31 3.93
CA ILE A 16 -29.62 -7.24 5.37
C ILE A 16 -28.31 -7.95 5.70
N ALA A 17 -28.02 -9.11 5.10
CA ALA A 17 -26.76 -9.83 5.29
C ALA A 17 -25.55 -9.06 4.73
N ALA A 18 -25.69 -8.43 3.56
CA ALA A 18 -24.67 -7.58 2.97
C ALA A 18 -24.41 -6.33 3.82
N LEU A 19 -25.47 -5.64 4.28
CA LEU A 19 -25.38 -4.49 5.19
C LEU A 19 -24.76 -4.86 6.54
N ALA A 20 -25.16 -5.99 7.13
CA ALA A 20 -24.58 -6.48 8.39
C ALA A 20 -23.10 -6.82 8.22
N THR A 21 -22.71 -7.47 7.13
CA THR A 21 -21.30 -7.77 6.82
C THR A 21 -20.49 -6.49 6.62
N HIS A 22 -21.06 -5.49 5.92
CA HIS A 22 -20.43 -4.19 5.71
C HIS A 22 -20.24 -3.42 7.03
N LEU A 23 -21.25 -3.40 7.91
CA LEU A 23 -21.16 -2.78 9.24
C LEU A 23 -20.17 -3.48 10.15
N VAL A 24 -20.18 -4.82 10.19
CA VAL A 24 -19.31 -5.62 11.08
C VAL A 24 -17.84 -5.50 10.67
N ILE A 25 -17.54 -5.36 9.38
CA ILE A 25 -16.16 -5.25 8.88
C ILE A 25 -15.66 -3.80 8.91
N ASN A 26 -16.49 -2.81 8.54
CA ASN A 26 -16.01 -1.44 8.38
C ASN A 26 -15.95 -0.64 9.68
N LEU A 27 -16.82 -0.92 10.65
CA LEU A 27 -16.82 -0.18 11.92
C LEU A 27 -15.51 -0.37 12.72
N PRO A 28 -14.96 -1.59 12.86
CA PRO A 28 -13.66 -1.78 13.52
C PRO A 28 -12.51 -1.08 12.79
N ASN A 29 -12.49 -1.11 11.45
CA ASN A 29 -11.46 -0.45 10.65
C ASN A 29 -11.52 1.07 10.78
N ALA A 30 -12.73 1.66 10.77
CA ALA A 30 -12.91 3.10 10.95
C ALA A 30 -12.45 3.57 12.33
N LEU A 31 -12.72 2.79 13.39
CA LEU A 31 -12.23 3.08 14.73
C LEU A 31 -10.71 2.97 14.81
N GLN A 32 -10.11 1.95 14.21
CA GLN A 32 -8.65 1.80 14.15
C GLN A 32 -8.01 2.99 13.43
N ASP A 33 -8.53 3.39 12.27
CA ASP A 33 -8.03 4.55 11.53
C ASP A 33 -8.16 5.82 12.37
N HIS A 34 -9.28 6.01 13.08
CA HIS A 34 -9.45 7.16 13.98
C HIS A 34 -8.41 7.19 15.10
N VAL A 35 -8.18 6.05 15.78
CA VAL A 35 -7.19 5.93 16.85
C VAL A 35 -5.78 6.17 16.33
N ALA A 36 -5.42 5.57 15.19
CA ALA A 36 -4.11 5.74 14.57
C ALA A 36 -3.87 7.18 14.08
N MET A 37 -4.90 7.87 13.57
CA MET A 37 -4.83 9.30 13.24
C MET A 37 -4.63 10.16 14.48
N ALA A 38 -5.32 9.85 15.59
CA ALA A 38 -5.11 10.54 16.86
C ALA A 38 -3.68 10.31 17.38
N GLN A 39 -3.19 9.08 17.36
CA GLN A 39 -1.81 8.73 17.72
C GLN A 39 -0.79 9.45 16.83
N ARG A 40 -1.03 9.52 15.52
CA ARG A 40 -0.22 10.29 14.56
C ARG A 40 -0.13 11.76 14.95
N SER A 41 -1.25 12.36 15.34
CA SER A 41 -1.30 13.77 15.73
C SER A 41 -0.61 14.05 17.07
N MET A 42 -0.42 13.05 17.93
CA MET A 42 0.23 13.21 19.23
C MET A 42 1.72 12.85 19.20
N GLU A 43 2.17 12.11 18.19
CA GLU A 43 3.56 11.67 18.11
C GLU A 43 4.50 12.83 17.85
N SER A 44 5.56 12.89 18.65
CA SER A 44 6.66 13.85 18.48
C SER A 44 8.00 13.13 18.57
N GLY A 45 9.06 13.80 18.14
CA GLY A 45 10.40 13.23 18.07
C GLY A 45 11.00 13.35 16.67
N LEU A 46 12.19 12.79 16.48
CA LEU A 46 12.82 12.71 15.17
C LEU A 46 12.20 11.57 14.36
N GLY A 47 11.84 11.83 13.10
CA GLY A 47 11.43 10.79 12.16
C GLY A 47 12.57 9.82 11.85
N GLY A 48 12.27 8.73 11.14
CA GLY A 48 13.31 7.90 10.56
C GLY A 48 14.08 8.60 9.43
N TYR A 49 15.09 7.90 8.92
CA TYR A 49 16.03 8.41 7.90
C TYR A 49 15.33 9.07 6.70
N ASP A 50 16.04 9.99 6.05
CA ASP A 50 15.62 10.61 4.80
C ASP A 50 15.59 9.58 3.67
N GLY A 51 14.37 9.24 3.27
CA GLY A 51 14.03 8.37 2.15
C GLY A 51 13.76 9.13 0.86
N THR A 52 13.98 10.45 0.79
CA THR A 52 13.74 11.26 -0.41
C THR A 52 14.46 10.70 -1.62
N LEU A 53 15.80 10.60 -1.57
CA LEU A 53 16.57 10.07 -2.70
C LEU A 53 16.21 8.61 -3.03
N PRO A 54 16.15 7.67 -2.05
CA PRO A 54 15.75 6.29 -2.34
C PRO A 54 14.36 6.16 -2.99
N LEU A 55 13.38 6.98 -2.60
CA LEU A 55 12.04 6.98 -3.20
C LEU A 55 12.05 7.56 -4.62
N TYR A 56 12.84 8.60 -4.90
CA TYR A 56 13.02 9.10 -6.26
C TYR A 56 13.65 8.03 -7.16
N SER A 57 14.72 7.39 -6.70
CA SER A 57 15.35 6.27 -7.42
C SER A 57 14.36 5.15 -7.69
N LEU A 58 13.56 4.75 -6.68
CA LEU A 58 12.51 3.75 -6.87
C LEU A 58 11.56 4.08 -8.03
N ARG A 59 11.06 5.33 -8.10
CA ARG A 59 10.16 5.77 -9.15
C ARG A 59 10.82 5.68 -10.53
N ASP A 60 12.02 6.22 -10.63
CA ASP A 60 12.73 6.36 -11.90
C ASP A 60 13.19 4.98 -12.41
N ASP A 61 13.75 4.14 -11.52
CA ASP A 61 14.16 2.76 -11.82
C ASP A 61 12.95 1.90 -12.24
N LEU A 62 11.80 2.07 -11.59
CA LEU A 62 10.58 1.37 -11.97
C LEU A 62 10.08 1.79 -13.35
N ALA A 63 10.06 3.09 -13.65
CA ALA A 63 9.63 3.58 -14.97
C ALA A 63 10.56 3.05 -16.08
N GLN A 64 11.87 3.01 -15.82
CA GLN A 64 12.85 2.43 -16.73
C GLN A 64 12.62 0.92 -16.90
N ALA A 65 12.48 0.17 -15.80
CA ALA A 65 12.22 -1.27 -15.83
C ALA A 65 10.93 -1.60 -16.58
N TRP A 66 9.86 -0.83 -16.37
CA TRP A 66 8.59 -1.00 -17.07
C TRP A 66 8.72 -0.79 -18.58
N THR A 67 9.44 0.25 -19.00
CA THR A 67 9.69 0.54 -20.42
C THR A 67 10.54 -0.55 -21.08
N ALA A 68 11.44 -1.17 -20.32
CA ALA A 68 12.31 -2.25 -20.80
C ALA A 68 11.58 -3.58 -21.05
N ILE A 69 10.32 -3.73 -20.62
CA ILE A 69 9.50 -4.92 -20.88
C ILE A 69 8.80 -4.73 -22.24
N PRO A 70 9.22 -5.44 -23.30
CA PRO A 70 8.68 -5.22 -24.65
C PRO A 70 7.30 -5.87 -24.85
N ASP A 71 7.00 -6.92 -24.09
CA ASP A 71 5.80 -7.73 -24.27
C ASP A 71 4.63 -7.22 -23.40
N PRO A 72 3.52 -6.75 -24.02
CA PRO A 72 2.33 -6.33 -23.29
C PRO A 72 1.70 -7.44 -22.44
N ALA A 73 1.78 -8.71 -22.87
CA ALA A 73 1.19 -9.83 -22.11
C ALA A 73 1.92 -10.05 -20.78
N THR A 74 3.25 -9.90 -20.77
CA THR A 74 4.05 -9.92 -19.53
C THR A 74 3.63 -8.80 -18.58
N LYS A 75 3.45 -7.57 -19.08
CA LYS A 75 2.95 -6.44 -18.29
C LYS A 75 1.54 -6.69 -17.74
N GLU A 76 0.66 -7.31 -18.54
CA GLU A 76 -0.68 -7.71 -18.11
C GLU A 76 -0.63 -8.70 -16.94
N GLN A 77 0.24 -9.72 -17.02
CA GLN A 77 0.41 -10.69 -15.93
C GLN A 77 0.95 -10.07 -14.64
N ILE A 78 1.85 -9.09 -14.75
CA ILE A 78 2.32 -8.31 -13.60
C ILE A 78 1.15 -7.57 -12.95
N ILE A 79 0.31 -6.91 -13.74
CA ILE A 79 -0.87 -6.18 -13.22
C ILE A 79 -1.89 -7.12 -12.59
N LEU A 80 -2.16 -8.27 -13.20
CA LEU A 80 -3.06 -9.28 -12.63
C LEU A 80 -2.53 -9.83 -11.31
N THR A 81 -1.22 -10.04 -11.20
CA THR A 81 -0.56 -10.53 -9.98
C THR A 81 -0.60 -9.48 -8.87
N ILE A 82 -0.23 -8.24 -9.19
CA ILE A 82 -0.21 -7.11 -8.25
C ILE A 82 -1.62 -6.78 -7.74
N ASN A 83 -2.64 -6.88 -8.59
CA ASN A 83 -4.04 -6.67 -8.21
C ASN A 83 -4.72 -7.93 -7.62
N GLY A 84 -3.98 -9.00 -7.37
CA GLY A 84 -4.49 -10.23 -6.71
C GLY A 84 -5.48 -11.03 -7.55
N LYS A 85 -5.52 -10.83 -8.86
CA LYS A 85 -6.39 -11.55 -9.80
C LYS A 85 -5.90 -12.96 -10.14
N ASN A 86 -4.62 -13.25 -9.89
CA ASN A 86 -4.04 -14.61 -10.00
C ASN A 86 -4.13 -15.43 -8.68
N GLY A 87 -4.68 -14.84 -7.61
CA GLY A 87 -4.92 -15.51 -6.32
C GLY A 87 -4.75 -14.57 -5.12
N VAL A 88 -5.67 -14.63 -4.15
CA VAL A 88 -5.71 -13.73 -2.99
C VAL A 88 -4.43 -13.78 -2.15
N TRP A 89 -3.76 -14.94 -2.08
CA TRP A 89 -2.54 -15.13 -1.29
C TRP A 89 -1.27 -14.64 -1.98
N GLN A 90 -1.25 -14.54 -3.31
CA GLN A 90 -0.10 -14.03 -4.07
C GLN A 90 0.00 -12.50 -4.02
N ALA A 91 -1.09 -11.82 -3.70
CA ALA A 91 -1.12 -10.36 -3.52
C ALA A 91 -0.41 -9.87 -2.25
N MET A 92 -0.13 -10.76 -1.29
CA MET A 92 0.31 -10.34 0.04
C MET A 92 1.73 -9.75 0.08
N GLY A 93 2.51 -9.88 -1.00
CA GLY A 93 3.86 -9.33 -1.10
C GLY A 93 4.22 -8.67 -2.43
N SER A 94 3.29 -8.62 -3.40
CA SER A 94 3.58 -8.17 -4.78
C SER A 94 3.64 -6.64 -4.94
N TRP A 95 3.24 -5.88 -3.91
CA TRP A 95 3.32 -4.42 -3.86
C TRP A 95 4.30 -3.90 -2.80
N ASP A 96 5.11 -4.78 -2.20
CA ASP A 96 5.99 -4.38 -1.11
C ASP A 96 7.34 -3.87 -1.63
N ILE A 97 7.75 -2.74 -1.09
CA ILE A 97 9.12 -2.24 -1.11
C ILE A 97 9.81 -2.94 0.05
N ASP A 98 10.78 -3.80 -0.25
CA ASP A 98 11.34 -4.77 0.68
C ASP A 98 11.93 -4.12 1.96
N PRO A 99 12.69 -3.00 1.89
CA PRO A 99 13.10 -2.25 3.08
C PRO A 99 11.96 -1.61 3.90
N LEU A 100 10.76 -1.47 3.35
CA LEU A 100 9.61 -0.81 3.99
C LEU A 100 8.60 -1.82 4.57
N TYR A 101 8.87 -3.12 4.46
CA TYR A 101 7.94 -4.17 4.83
C TYR A 101 8.37 -4.96 6.07
N GLY A 102 7.41 -5.62 6.72
CA GLY A 102 7.66 -6.54 7.84
C GLY A 102 8.38 -5.88 9.01
N ASP A 103 9.41 -6.57 9.52
CA ASP A 103 10.28 -6.07 10.59
C ASP A 103 11.34 -5.09 10.07
N ARG A 104 11.59 -5.06 8.75
CA ARG A 104 12.61 -4.20 8.13
C ARG A 104 12.25 -2.73 8.16
N LYS A 105 10.96 -2.40 8.30
CA LYS A 105 10.52 -1.02 8.56
C LYS A 105 11.18 -0.39 9.79
N TYR A 106 11.67 -1.18 10.74
CA TYR A 106 12.39 -0.66 11.91
C TYR A 106 13.85 -0.29 11.59
N GLU A 107 14.44 -0.79 10.50
CA GLU A 107 15.78 -0.40 9.99
C GLU A 107 15.83 1.09 9.62
N TRP A 108 14.67 1.69 9.34
CA TRP A 108 14.54 3.12 9.04
C TRP A 108 14.61 4.03 10.26
N THR A 109 14.54 3.46 11.46
CA THR A 109 14.63 4.23 12.70
C THR A 109 16.09 4.50 13.01
N ASP A 110 16.46 5.77 13.14
CA ASP A 110 17.80 6.15 13.61
C ASP A 110 17.90 5.96 15.13
N ALA A 111 18.32 4.76 15.55
CA ALA A 111 18.49 4.40 16.96
C ALA A 111 19.59 5.20 17.69
N GLY A 112 20.41 5.99 16.98
CA GLY A 112 21.42 6.86 17.57
C GLY A 112 20.89 8.20 18.06
N SER A 113 19.67 8.58 17.68
CA SER A 113 19.01 9.82 18.08
C SER A 113 17.98 9.56 19.18
N GLY A 114 17.84 10.48 20.15
CA GLY A 114 17.04 10.29 21.39
C GLY A 114 15.58 9.85 21.20
N ALA A 115 14.62 10.78 21.32
CA ALA A 115 13.20 10.46 21.12
C ALA A 115 12.88 10.36 19.61
N THR A 116 12.67 9.14 19.12
CA THR A 116 12.35 8.86 17.71
C THR A 116 10.92 8.38 17.51
N ALA A 117 10.29 8.85 16.43
CA ALA A 117 9.03 8.31 15.95
C ALA A 117 9.33 7.01 15.17
N GLN A 118 9.26 5.88 15.86
CA GLN A 118 9.63 4.57 15.28
C GLN A 118 8.80 4.18 14.05
N ALA A 119 9.42 3.43 13.13
CA ALA A 119 8.79 2.95 11.90
C ALA A 119 8.17 4.07 11.03
N THR A 120 8.84 5.22 11.04
CA THR A 120 8.58 6.34 10.15
C THR A 120 9.79 6.57 9.25
N LEU A 121 9.60 7.28 8.16
CA LEU A 121 10.69 7.82 7.35
C LEU A 121 10.46 9.30 7.09
N THR A 122 11.52 9.99 6.69
CA THR A 122 11.44 11.37 6.21
C THR A 122 11.36 11.37 4.69
N PHE A 123 10.44 12.14 4.12
CA PHE A 123 10.30 12.34 2.68
C PHE A 123 9.89 13.79 2.41
N LYS A 124 10.62 14.50 1.52
CA LYS A 124 10.35 15.92 1.23
C LYS A 124 10.18 16.75 2.53
N GLU A 125 11.13 16.61 3.45
CA GLU A 125 11.18 17.32 4.74
C GLU A 125 9.98 17.09 5.69
N ARG A 126 9.22 16.01 5.47
CA ARG A 126 8.08 15.62 6.31
C ARG A 126 8.18 14.17 6.74
N VAL A 127 7.52 13.82 7.84
CA VAL A 127 7.61 12.48 8.45
C VAL A 127 6.37 11.66 8.13
N TYR A 128 6.54 10.41 7.73
CA TYR A 128 5.45 9.52 7.33
C TYR A 128 5.58 8.10 7.88
N PRO A 129 4.47 7.41 8.19
CA PRO A 129 4.50 6.00 8.56
C PRO A 129 4.94 5.12 7.38
N ILE A 130 5.95 4.30 7.58
CA ILE A 130 6.57 3.49 6.51
C ILE A 130 5.58 2.52 5.87
N ALA A 131 4.75 1.87 6.67
CA ALA A 131 3.78 0.90 6.18
C ALA A 131 2.71 1.53 5.25
N GLU A 132 2.54 2.85 5.29
CA GLU A 132 1.72 3.58 4.34
C GLU A 132 2.54 3.97 3.11
N VAL A 133 3.75 4.49 3.29
CA VAL A 133 4.67 4.83 2.18
C VAL A 133 4.88 3.64 1.24
N ASN A 134 4.93 2.43 1.80
CA ASN A 134 5.06 1.18 1.05
C ASN A 134 4.04 1.04 -0.11
N TYR A 135 2.85 1.65 0.01
CA TYR A 135 1.81 1.64 -1.03
C TYR A 135 2.10 2.52 -2.26
N VAL A 136 3.13 3.36 -2.23
CA VAL A 136 3.51 4.20 -3.37
C VAL A 136 3.82 3.34 -4.61
N LEU A 137 4.44 2.18 -4.42
CA LEU A 137 4.78 1.25 -5.50
C LEU A 137 3.56 0.79 -6.28
N PHE A 138 2.48 0.46 -5.56
CA PHE A 138 1.22 0.05 -6.16
C PHE A 138 0.63 1.14 -7.07
N GLY A 139 0.67 2.39 -6.60
CA GLY A 139 0.24 3.55 -7.37
C GLY A 139 1.05 3.75 -8.65
N LEU A 140 2.38 3.71 -8.52
CA LEU A 140 3.32 3.90 -9.63
C LEU A 140 3.10 2.87 -10.74
N VAL A 141 3.08 1.57 -10.40
CA VAL A 141 2.94 0.49 -11.38
C VAL A 141 1.61 0.56 -12.13
N ASN A 142 0.51 0.78 -11.42
CA ASN A 142 -0.79 0.86 -12.08
C ASN A 142 -0.82 2.09 -13.03
N ARG A 143 -0.15 3.21 -12.68
CA ARG A 143 -0.14 4.41 -13.54
C ARG A 143 0.55 4.13 -14.87
N LEU A 144 1.74 3.52 -14.79
CA LEU A 144 2.51 3.11 -15.96
C LEU A 144 1.70 2.18 -16.88
N ALA A 145 0.99 1.20 -16.31
CA ALA A 145 0.13 0.31 -17.08
C ALA A 145 -1.08 1.02 -17.71
N TYR A 146 -1.69 1.98 -17.01
CA TYR A 146 -2.84 2.73 -17.53
C TYR A 146 -2.46 3.64 -18.69
N ASP A 147 -1.32 4.31 -18.61
CA ASP A 147 -0.81 5.16 -19.70
C ASP A 147 -0.55 4.36 -20.98
N GLU A 148 -0.22 3.06 -20.86
CA GLU A 148 -0.07 2.13 -21.98
C GLU A 148 -1.37 1.40 -22.39
N GLY A 149 -2.49 1.66 -21.71
CA GLY A 149 -3.77 1.00 -22.00
C GLY A 149 -3.85 -0.46 -21.56
N ILE A 150 -2.99 -0.89 -20.62
CA ILE A 150 -2.99 -2.24 -20.07
C ILE A 150 -4.02 -2.33 -18.94
N LEU A 151 -5.06 -3.13 -19.18
CA LEU A 151 -6.17 -3.36 -18.25
C LEU A 151 -6.72 -2.05 -17.62
N PRO A 152 -7.10 -1.03 -18.40
CA PRO A 152 -7.41 0.32 -17.89
C PRO A 152 -8.53 0.35 -16.85
N ASN A 153 -9.47 -0.59 -16.94
CA ASN A 153 -10.55 -0.75 -15.96
C ASN A 153 -10.05 -1.21 -14.59
N LEU A 154 -8.93 -1.94 -14.53
CA LEU A 154 -8.31 -2.42 -13.30
C LEU A 154 -7.25 -1.44 -12.79
N THR A 155 -6.50 -0.83 -13.71
CA THR A 155 -5.38 0.03 -13.37
C THR A 155 -5.80 1.44 -13.05
N SER A 156 -6.95 1.95 -13.50
CA SER A 156 -7.37 3.34 -13.24
C SER A 156 -7.21 3.79 -11.78
N LYS A 157 -6.97 5.09 -11.58
CA LYS A 157 -6.81 5.72 -10.24
C LYS A 157 -7.86 5.25 -9.22
N TYR A 158 -9.12 5.12 -9.64
CA TYR A 158 -10.22 4.70 -8.77
C TYR A 158 -10.18 3.19 -8.49
N ALA A 159 -10.02 2.35 -9.53
CA ALA A 159 -9.96 0.90 -9.36
C ALA A 159 -8.76 0.45 -8.51
N MET A 160 -7.61 1.12 -8.67
CA MET A 160 -6.43 0.94 -7.84
C MET A 160 -6.74 1.29 -6.37
N ALA A 161 -7.34 2.46 -6.11
CA ALA A 161 -7.69 2.86 -4.75
C ALA A 161 -8.71 1.91 -4.09
N ASP A 162 -9.70 1.46 -4.85
CA ASP A 162 -10.71 0.50 -4.39
C ASP A 162 -10.09 -0.86 -4.10
N THR A 163 -9.12 -1.32 -4.90
CA THR A 163 -8.38 -2.56 -4.64
C THR A 163 -7.63 -2.50 -3.31
N VAL A 164 -6.92 -1.40 -3.02
CA VAL A 164 -6.25 -1.22 -1.72
C VAL A 164 -7.25 -1.23 -0.58
N HIS A 165 -8.36 -0.51 -0.74
CA HIS A 165 -9.39 -0.41 0.28
C HIS A 165 -10.05 -1.77 0.56
N LEU A 166 -10.43 -2.51 -0.49
CA LEU A 166 -11.03 -3.84 -0.38
C LEU A 166 -10.06 -4.84 0.24
N TYR A 167 -8.82 -4.88 -0.22
CA TYR A 167 -7.81 -5.80 0.32
C TYR A 167 -7.61 -5.58 1.81
N ARG A 168 -7.44 -4.33 2.25
CA ARG A 168 -7.23 -4.03 3.67
C ARG A 168 -8.50 -4.12 4.50
N SER A 169 -9.68 -3.95 3.91
CA SER A 169 -10.93 -4.13 4.64
C SER A 169 -11.29 -5.61 4.84
N PHE A 170 -11.11 -6.45 3.81
CA PHE A 170 -11.52 -7.86 3.84
C PHE A 170 -10.41 -8.83 4.30
N GLY A 171 -9.23 -8.81 3.67
CA GLY A 171 -8.13 -9.73 3.99
C GLY A 171 -7.19 -9.19 5.07
N GLY A 172 -6.95 -7.88 5.03
CA GLY A 172 -6.08 -7.18 5.96
C GLY A 172 -6.74 -6.76 7.26
N GLY A 173 -8.06 -6.63 7.34
CA GLY A 173 -8.74 -6.00 8.49
C GLY A 173 -8.66 -6.87 9.73
N LEU A 174 -9.00 -8.15 9.60
CA LEU A 174 -8.93 -9.13 10.69
C LEU A 174 -7.49 -9.40 11.14
N THR A 175 -6.54 -9.47 10.20
CA THR A 175 -5.12 -9.70 10.48
C THR A 175 -4.45 -8.46 11.06
N SER A 176 -4.74 -7.27 10.53
CA SER A 176 -4.24 -5.99 11.06
C SER A 176 -4.81 -5.70 12.44
N MET A 177 -6.09 -6.02 12.69
CA MET A 177 -6.70 -5.93 14.01
C MET A 177 -6.05 -6.90 15.01
N ALA A 178 -5.76 -8.14 14.59
CA ALA A 178 -5.06 -9.11 15.43
C ALA A 178 -3.62 -8.66 15.71
N MET A 179 -2.91 -8.14 14.70
CA MET A 179 -1.56 -7.58 14.85
C MET A 179 -1.56 -6.33 15.74
N TRP A 180 -2.54 -5.45 15.61
CA TRP A 180 -2.71 -4.27 16.45
C TRP A 180 -2.99 -4.66 17.90
N LYS A 181 -3.92 -5.60 18.15
CA LYS A 181 -4.16 -6.16 19.50
C LYS A 181 -2.93 -6.86 20.08
N ALA A 182 -2.09 -7.44 19.24
CA ALA A 182 -0.84 -8.08 19.63
C ALA A 182 0.35 -7.10 19.74
N GLY A 183 0.15 -5.79 19.50
CA GLY A 183 1.22 -4.78 19.53
C GLY A 183 2.23 -4.88 18.39
N LYS A 184 1.91 -5.61 17.32
CA LYS A 184 2.78 -5.88 16.15
C LYS A 184 2.52 -4.96 14.95
N SER A 185 1.39 -4.26 14.92
CA SER A 185 1.13 -3.19 13.95
C SER A 185 1.74 -1.88 14.46
N THR A 186 2.24 -1.03 13.55
CA THR A 186 2.74 0.27 14.00
C THR A 186 1.56 1.18 14.33
N LYS A 187 1.66 1.96 15.41
CA LYS A 187 0.57 2.76 15.98
C LYS A 187 0.00 3.85 15.04
N TYR A 188 0.61 4.09 13.88
CA TYR A 188 0.20 5.18 12.98
C TYR A 188 -0.47 4.72 11.69
N GLU A 189 -0.55 3.41 11.44
CA GLU A 189 -1.03 2.87 10.17
C GLU A 189 -2.55 3.00 10.05
N THR A 190 -2.97 3.53 8.91
CA THR A 190 -4.37 3.67 8.55
C THR A 190 -4.63 3.07 7.17
N ILE A 191 -5.83 2.55 6.95
CA ILE A 191 -6.27 2.15 5.61
C ILE A 191 -6.34 3.39 4.71
N ILE A 192 -6.88 4.49 5.23
CA ILE A 192 -6.96 5.76 4.51
C ILE A 192 -5.57 6.24 4.05
N GLY A 193 -4.55 6.17 4.90
CA GLY A 193 -3.18 6.55 4.57
C GLY A 193 -2.54 5.64 3.52
N LYS A 194 -2.76 4.33 3.58
CA LYS A 194 -2.34 3.38 2.54
C LYS A 194 -2.96 3.70 1.18
N VAL A 195 -4.27 3.98 1.15
CA VAL A 195 -4.97 4.42 -0.07
C VAL A 195 -4.43 5.76 -0.56
N ALA A 196 -4.15 6.70 0.34
CA ALA A 196 -3.62 8.02 0.00
C ALA A 196 -2.21 7.93 -0.60
N TRP A 197 -1.34 7.07 -0.07
CA TRP A 197 -0.01 6.82 -0.62
C TRP A 197 -0.04 6.11 -1.98
N ALA A 198 -0.98 5.18 -2.18
CA ALA A 198 -1.20 4.59 -3.50
C ALA A 198 -1.68 5.63 -4.53
N ARG A 199 -2.59 6.54 -4.13
CA ARG A 199 -3.00 7.67 -4.98
C ARG A 199 -1.87 8.64 -5.26
N PHE A 200 -1.05 8.93 -4.25
CA PHE A 200 0.14 9.74 -4.43
C PHE A 200 1.10 9.10 -5.44
N GLY A 201 1.40 7.80 -5.34
CA GLY A 201 2.23 7.09 -6.33
C GLY A 201 1.66 7.21 -7.74
N TRP A 202 0.34 7.07 -7.90
CA TRP A 202 -0.33 7.25 -9.19
C TRP A 202 -0.13 8.64 -9.79
N GLU A 203 -0.32 9.67 -8.98
CA GLU A 203 -0.13 11.07 -9.40
C GLU A 203 1.34 11.35 -9.67
N TRP A 204 2.23 10.84 -8.82
CA TRP A 204 3.65 11.11 -8.85
C TRP A 204 4.39 10.48 -10.03
N ALA A 205 3.87 9.36 -10.56
CA ALA A 205 4.31 8.80 -11.84
C ALA A 205 3.99 9.73 -13.03
N GLY A 206 2.89 10.49 -12.98
CA GLY A 206 2.50 11.43 -14.03
C GLY A 206 2.97 12.87 -13.81
N ASP A 207 3.28 13.25 -12.57
CA ASP A 207 3.71 14.58 -12.16
C ASP A 207 4.74 14.49 -11.03
N ALA A 208 6.00 14.82 -11.34
CA ALA A 208 7.09 14.80 -10.36
C ALA A 208 6.86 15.73 -9.15
N ASN A 209 6.00 16.73 -9.30
CA ASN A 209 5.65 17.72 -8.27
C ASN A 209 4.43 17.32 -7.45
N ALA A 210 3.86 16.12 -7.65
CA ALA A 210 2.77 15.62 -6.83
C ALA A 210 3.12 15.75 -5.33
N ASN A 211 2.10 16.12 -4.54
CA ASN A 211 2.25 16.32 -3.12
C ASN A 211 1.95 15.01 -2.37
N PRO A 212 2.84 14.58 -1.45
CA PRO A 212 2.55 13.44 -0.59
C PRO A 212 1.32 13.70 0.30
N PRO A 213 0.70 12.64 0.83
CA PRO A 213 -0.51 12.73 1.65
C PRO A 213 -0.21 13.29 3.06
N ILE A 214 -1.12 13.10 4.01
CA ILE A 214 -1.03 13.66 5.38
C ILE A 214 0.19 13.08 6.12
N ASP A 215 1.06 13.97 6.59
CA ASP A 215 2.26 13.71 7.38
C ASP A 215 1.98 13.56 8.88
N MET A 216 3.04 13.34 9.66
CA MET A 216 3.03 13.35 11.12
C MET A 216 3.40 14.75 11.62
N PRO A 217 2.43 15.63 11.91
CA PRO A 217 2.65 17.08 11.99
C PRO A 217 3.55 17.51 13.16
N ASN A 218 3.68 16.67 14.19
CA ASN A 218 4.47 16.95 15.39
C ASN A 218 5.83 16.23 15.41
N ALA A 219 6.11 15.36 14.42
CA ALA A 219 7.41 14.74 14.25
C ALA A 219 8.32 15.64 13.40
N LYS A 220 9.61 15.67 13.73
CA LYS A 220 10.63 16.45 13.03
C LYS A 220 11.29 15.58 11.97
N ALA A 221 11.43 16.11 10.76
CA ALA A 221 12.20 15.47 9.71
C ALA A 221 13.64 15.15 10.16
N ASN A 222 14.11 13.97 9.79
CA ASN A 222 15.51 13.58 9.93
C ASN A 222 16.24 13.89 8.64
N GLY A 223 17.34 14.64 8.72
CA GLY A 223 18.19 14.94 7.56
C GLY A 223 19.24 13.87 7.27
N LEU A 224 19.35 12.83 8.10
CA LEU A 224 20.30 11.74 7.86
C LEU A 224 19.79 10.84 6.73
N PRO A 225 20.59 10.61 5.68
CA PRO A 225 20.19 9.75 4.56
C PRO A 225 20.05 8.30 5.01
N TYR A 226 19.16 7.56 4.35
CA TYR A 226 19.02 6.12 4.58
C TYR A 226 20.34 5.38 4.29
N PRO A 227 20.93 4.65 5.26
CA PRO A 227 22.31 4.15 5.14
C PRO A 227 22.45 2.87 4.32
N HIS A 228 21.35 2.19 3.98
CA HIS A 228 21.37 0.86 3.35
C HIS A 228 21.22 0.87 1.82
N GLY A 229 21.37 2.03 1.18
CA GLY A 229 21.36 2.16 -0.28
C GLY A 229 19.95 2.24 -0.90
N PRO A 230 19.80 1.92 -2.20
CA PRO A 230 18.54 2.08 -2.92
C PRO A 230 17.44 1.13 -2.43
N LEU A 231 16.19 1.50 -2.70
CA LEU A 231 15.02 0.68 -2.37
C LEU A 231 14.87 -0.45 -3.39
N ASN A 232 15.05 -1.68 -2.93
CA ASN A 232 14.63 -2.85 -3.70
C ASN A 232 13.12 -3.06 -3.54
N TYR A 233 12.47 -3.50 -4.61
CA TYR A 233 11.04 -3.78 -4.62
C TYR A 233 10.78 -5.19 -5.13
N ASN A 234 9.79 -5.85 -4.54
CA ASN A 234 9.44 -7.22 -4.88
C ASN A 234 8.39 -7.27 -5.99
N ILE A 235 8.65 -6.59 -7.11
CA ILE A 235 7.92 -6.84 -8.34
C ILE A 235 8.74 -7.89 -9.05
N SER A 236 8.30 -9.13 -8.99
CA SER A 236 8.95 -10.25 -9.65
C SER A 236 8.81 -10.14 -11.18
N PHE A 237 9.47 -9.16 -11.78
CA PHE A 237 9.63 -9.04 -13.23
C PHE A 237 10.26 -10.32 -13.82
N GLY A 238 11.08 -11.04 -13.03
CA GLY A 238 11.76 -12.28 -13.42
C GLY A 238 11.16 -13.60 -12.88
N GLN A 239 10.25 -13.63 -11.90
CA GLN A 239 9.65 -14.91 -11.45
C GLN A 239 8.30 -15.22 -12.13
N LEU A 240 7.68 -14.25 -12.82
CA LEU A 240 6.46 -14.46 -13.61
C LEU A 240 6.76 -14.82 -15.07
N VAL A 241 7.92 -14.40 -15.58
CA VAL A 241 8.49 -14.95 -16.82
C VAL A 241 9.27 -16.16 -16.37
N GLY A 242 8.67 -17.35 -16.42
CA GLY A 242 9.27 -18.56 -15.88
C GLY A 242 10.76 -18.64 -16.21
N ASP A 243 11.59 -18.65 -15.17
CA ASP A 243 12.85 -19.37 -15.24
C ASP A 243 12.46 -20.80 -15.59
N GLY A 244 12.40 -21.07 -16.89
CA GLY A 244 12.44 -22.40 -17.46
C GLY A 244 13.78 -23.00 -17.05
N ASN A 245 13.86 -23.41 -15.79
CA ASN A 245 14.76 -24.45 -15.38
C ASN A 245 14.07 -25.77 -15.76
N PRO A 246 14.56 -26.50 -16.78
CA PRO A 246 13.96 -27.75 -17.21
C PRO A 246 14.12 -28.92 -16.22
N ASP A 247 14.71 -28.71 -15.04
CA ASP A 247 15.08 -29.79 -14.11
C ASP A 247 14.44 -29.70 -12.71
N ASN A 248 13.20 -29.19 -12.58
CA ASN A 248 12.35 -29.42 -11.39
C ASN A 248 10.95 -29.91 -11.77
#